data_AF-A0A2M7BU77-F1
#
_entry.id   AF-A0A2M7BU77-F1
#
_cell.length_a   1.000
_cell.length_b   1.000
_cell.length_c   1.000
_cell.angle_alpha   90.00
_cell.angle_beta   90.00
_cell.angle_gamma   90.00
#
_symmetry.space_group_name_H-M   'P 1'
#
loop_
_entity.id
_entity.type
_entity.pdbx_description
1 polymer ?
#
loop_
_entity_poly.entity_id
_entity_poly.type
_entity_poly.pdbx_seq_one_letter_code
_entity_poly.pdbx_strand_id
1 'polypeptide(L)'
;GIGDATPTNKLDVTGAIGISDTTVIDASRNLTNIGTITSGLINSQTISSAANFTGTVNAVTGYKVNGAAASGNVLRGDGTNFVSATLAGSDVTGAALTKTDDTNVTLTLGGTPTTALLRASSITVGWSGQLAAGRGGTGSAFFAVSGPATTVKTFTFPDSNATILYSGGPLGTPSSGTLTNATDLPIVAGTTGTLTVARGGTGATTLTGLLQGNGTSAITAVTGTAGQIPYFNGTNTLLAT
;
A
#
# COMPACT_ATOMS: atom_id res chain seq x y z
N GLY A 1 -7.47 -24.52 89.80
CA GLY A 1 -8.47 -23.73 89.04
C GLY A 1 -9.82 -24.37 89.28
N ILE A 2 -10.89 -23.56 89.40
CA ILE A 2 -12.14 -23.90 90.13
C ILE A 2 -12.46 -25.41 90.18
N GLY A 3 -12.23 -26.05 91.33
CA GLY A 3 -12.63 -27.44 91.55
C GLY A 3 -11.60 -28.36 92.22
N ASP A 4 -10.77 -29.05 91.43
CA ASP A 4 -10.13 -30.31 91.86
C ASP A 4 -8.96 -30.76 90.95
N ALA A 5 -8.27 -31.84 91.34
CA ALA A 5 -6.82 -31.89 91.55
C ALA A 5 -5.94 -32.41 90.40
N THR A 6 -6.39 -32.44 89.14
CA THR A 6 -5.46 -32.34 87.97
C THR A 6 -6.10 -31.67 86.72
N PRO A 7 -6.48 -30.38 86.74
CA PRO A 7 -7.11 -29.70 85.62
C PRO A 7 -6.05 -28.99 84.77
N THR A 8 -5.59 -29.60 83.69
CA THR A 8 -4.46 -29.14 82.87
C THR A 8 -4.78 -27.95 81.93
N ASN A 9 -5.67 -27.03 82.34
CA ASN A 9 -6.42 -26.03 81.56
C ASN A 9 -7.53 -26.63 80.69
N LYS A 10 -8.65 -27.03 81.30
CA LYS A 10 -9.92 -27.21 80.58
C LYS A 10 -11.02 -26.46 81.31
N LEU A 11 -11.55 -25.44 80.63
CA LEU A 11 -12.82 -24.83 80.99
C LEU A 11 -13.92 -25.73 80.42
N ASP A 12 -14.44 -26.66 81.24
CA ASP A 12 -15.57 -27.52 80.89
C ASP A 12 -16.90 -26.81 81.23
N VAL A 13 -17.44 -26.05 80.26
CA VAL A 13 -18.76 -25.40 80.43
C VAL A 13 -19.79 -26.17 79.62
N THR A 14 -20.79 -26.78 80.25
CA THR A 14 -21.86 -27.49 79.50
C THR A 14 -22.80 -26.53 78.74
N GLY A 15 -22.70 -25.23 79.01
CA GLY A 15 -23.48 -24.17 78.35
C GLY A 15 -22.63 -23.06 77.72
N ALA A 16 -23.24 -21.89 77.57
CA ALA A 16 -22.60 -20.71 77.00
C ALA A 16 -21.48 -20.16 77.90
N ILE A 17 -20.47 -19.55 77.27
CA ILE A 17 -19.43 -18.80 77.96
C ILE A 17 -19.69 -17.32 77.68
N GLY A 18 -19.83 -16.54 78.76
CA GLY A 18 -20.07 -15.10 78.69
C GLY A 18 -18.99 -14.30 79.42
N ILE A 19 -18.88 -13.03 79.06
CA ILE A 19 -18.10 -12.01 79.76
C ILE A 19 -19.07 -10.86 80.04
N SER A 20 -19.30 -10.56 81.32
CA SER A 20 -20.41 -9.69 81.74
C SER A 20 -21.74 -10.19 81.17
N ASP A 21 -22.55 -9.31 80.57
CA ASP A 21 -23.84 -9.67 79.98
C ASP A 21 -23.72 -10.17 78.53
N THR A 22 -22.50 -10.32 78.00
CA THR A 22 -22.28 -10.73 76.59
C THR A 22 -21.86 -12.18 76.50
N THR A 23 -22.62 -12.98 75.75
CA THR A 23 -22.23 -14.34 75.36
C THR A 23 -21.16 -14.29 74.27
N VAL A 24 -19.98 -14.84 74.55
CA VAL A 24 -18.87 -14.92 73.59
C VAL A 24 -18.76 -16.29 72.91
N ILE A 25 -19.27 -17.33 73.56
CA ILE A 25 -19.45 -18.67 72.99
C ILE A 25 -20.85 -19.15 73.38
N ASP A 26 -21.70 -19.45 72.41
CA ASP A 26 -23.05 -19.95 72.68
C ASP A 26 -23.05 -21.42 73.13
N ALA A 27 -24.22 -21.96 73.46
CA ALA A 27 -24.36 -23.38 73.84
C ALA A 27 -24.00 -24.36 72.70
N SER A 28 -23.99 -23.88 71.45
CA SER A 28 -23.58 -24.63 70.25
C SER A 28 -22.10 -24.48 69.92
N ARG A 29 -21.32 -23.78 70.77
CA ARG A 29 -19.90 -23.48 70.59
C ARG A 29 -19.58 -22.55 69.43
N ASN A 30 -20.56 -21.82 68.93
CA ASN A 30 -20.28 -20.74 67.99
C ASN A 30 -19.65 -19.58 68.75
N LEU A 31 -18.58 -19.01 68.21
CA LEU A 31 -18.09 -17.73 68.69
C LEU A 31 -19.07 -16.64 68.26
N THR A 32 -19.66 -15.95 69.23
CA THR A 32 -20.63 -14.87 69.03
C THR A 32 -20.09 -13.58 69.63
N ASN A 33 -20.45 -12.42 69.07
CA ASN A 33 -20.08 -11.10 69.62
C ASN A 33 -18.57 -10.89 69.83
N ILE A 34 -17.73 -11.66 69.14
CA ILE A 34 -16.28 -11.51 69.13
C ILE A 34 -15.90 -10.57 67.98
N GLY A 35 -14.94 -9.67 68.21
CA GLY A 35 -14.40 -8.79 67.18
C GLY A 35 -13.55 -9.56 66.15
N THR A 36 -12.54 -8.90 65.58
CA THR A 36 -11.59 -9.59 64.68
C THR A 36 -10.90 -10.75 65.39
N ILE A 37 -11.03 -11.97 64.86
CA ILE A 37 -10.22 -13.10 65.29
C ILE A 37 -8.85 -13.00 64.61
N THR A 38 -7.90 -12.36 65.28
CA THR A 38 -6.51 -12.33 64.85
C THR A 38 -5.79 -13.54 65.44
N SER A 39 -6.10 -14.74 64.95
CA SER A 39 -5.29 -15.93 65.22
C SER A 39 -4.39 -16.21 64.01
N GLY A 40 -3.07 -16.25 64.23
CA GLY A 40 -2.13 -16.75 63.23
C GLY A 40 -2.43 -18.24 63.00
N LEU A 41 -3.13 -18.54 61.90
CA LEU A 41 -3.73 -19.82 61.52
C LEU A 41 -4.99 -20.26 62.33
N ILE A 42 -6.15 -20.29 61.67
CA ILE A 42 -7.29 -21.16 62.02
C ILE A 42 -6.92 -22.57 61.53
N ASN A 43 -5.98 -23.20 62.22
CA ASN A 43 -5.07 -24.19 61.63
C ASN A 43 -5.70 -25.58 61.48
N SER A 44 -5.62 -26.16 60.28
CA SER A 44 -6.14 -27.49 59.85
C SER A 44 -7.64 -27.64 59.55
N GLN A 45 -8.45 -26.58 59.55
CA GLN A 45 -9.83 -26.70 59.05
C GLN A 45 -9.88 -26.45 57.55
N THR A 46 -10.32 -27.47 56.80
CA THR A 46 -10.94 -27.29 55.49
C THR A 46 -12.06 -26.28 55.65
N ILE A 47 -11.91 -25.10 55.05
CA ILE A 47 -13.02 -24.18 54.83
C ILE A 47 -14.03 -24.96 53.99
N SER A 48 -15.14 -25.37 54.60
CA SER A 48 -16.11 -26.25 53.94
C SER A 48 -16.82 -25.51 52.80
N SER A 49 -17.49 -26.25 51.92
CA SER A 49 -18.34 -25.67 50.88
C SER A 49 -19.52 -24.83 51.41
N ALA A 50 -19.75 -24.85 52.72
CA ALA A 50 -20.77 -24.04 53.40
C ALA A 50 -20.22 -22.73 53.98
N ALA A 51 -18.90 -22.51 53.94
CA ALA A 51 -18.32 -21.25 54.39
C ALA A 51 -18.74 -20.10 53.48
N ASN A 52 -19.31 -19.05 54.06
CA ASN A 52 -19.74 -17.85 53.35
C ASN A 52 -18.90 -16.65 53.82
N PHE A 53 -18.01 -16.18 52.96
CA PHE A 53 -17.22 -14.98 53.22
C PHE A 53 -17.95 -13.78 52.62
N THR A 54 -18.36 -12.86 53.49
CA THR A 54 -19.03 -11.61 53.07
C THR A 54 -18.05 -10.48 52.75
N GLY A 55 -16.74 -10.73 52.86
CA GLY A 55 -15.66 -9.77 52.62
C GLY A 55 -14.55 -10.32 51.72
N THR A 56 -13.48 -9.54 51.56
CA THR A 56 -12.35 -9.90 50.68
C THR A 56 -11.50 -11.02 51.28
N VAL A 57 -11.25 -12.07 50.49
CA VAL A 57 -10.21 -13.06 50.76
C VAL A 57 -8.88 -12.55 50.19
N ASN A 58 -8.04 -11.93 51.02
CA ASN A 58 -6.73 -11.39 50.60
C ASN A 58 -5.60 -12.38 50.89
N ALA A 59 -5.32 -13.29 49.94
CA ALA A 59 -4.23 -14.25 50.05
C ALA A 59 -2.98 -13.76 49.31
N VAL A 60 -1.86 -13.57 50.03
CA VAL A 60 -0.59 -13.02 49.49
C VAL A 60 0.00 -13.88 48.36
N THR A 61 -0.16 -15.19 48.43
CA THR A 61 0.34 -16.14 47.41
C THR A 61 -0.78 -16.68 46.51
N GLY A 62 -1.98 -16.08 46.55
CA GLY A 62 -3.16 -16.51 45.79
C GLY A 62 -4.04 -17.54 46.51
N TYR A 63 -5.18 -17.86 45.88
CA TYR A 63 -6.18 -18.81 46.37
C TYR A 63 -6.18 -20.08 45.49
N LYS A 64 -6.29 -21.26 46.11
CA LYS A 64 -6.53 -22.52 45.38
C LYS A 64 -8.03 -22.81 45.38
N VAL A 65 -8.64 -22.88 44.21
CA VAL A 65 -10.00 -23.42 44.04
C VAL A 65 -9.86 -24.91 43.72
N ASN A 66 -10.54 -25.79 44.46
CA ASN A 66 -10.55 -27.21 44.13
C ASN A 66 -11.19 -27.38 42.74
N GLY A 67 -10.45 -27.94 41.77
CA GLY A 67 -10.82 -27.83 40.35
C GLY A 67 -10.31 -26.56 39.67
N ALA A 68 -9.13 -26.08 40.05
CA ALA A 68 -8.44 -24.94 39.43
C ALA A 68 -8.40 -25.03 37.90
N ALA A 69 -8.15 -23.91 37.24
CA ALA A 69 -8.00 -23.88 35.79
C ALA A 69 -6.94 -24.91 35.34
N ALA A 70 -7.32 -25.75 34.37
CA ALA A 70 -6.40 -26.67 33.73
C ALA A 70 -5.24 -25.91 33.07
N SER A 71 -4.12 -26.57 32.82
CA SER A 71 -2.99 -25.93 32.13
C SER A 71 -3.44 -25.33 30.79
N GLY A 72 -3.18 -24.05 30.58
CA GLY A 72 -3.62 -23.29 29.39
C GLY A 72 -5.01 -22.65 29.50
N ASN A 73 -5.75 -22.88 30.59
CA ASN A 73 -7.04 -22.26 30.86
C ASN A 73 -6.94 -21.15 31.91
N VAL A 74 -8.03 -20.42 32.09
CA VAL A 74 -8.23 -19.44 33.16
C VAL A 74 -9.42 -19.83 34.04
N LEU A 75 -9.46 -19.31 35.26
CA LEU A 75 -10.64 -19.39 36.12
C LEU A 75 -11.63 -18.31 35.68
N ARG A 76 -12.79 -18.72 35.16
CA ARG A 76 -13.83 -17.79 34.69
C ARG A 76 -15.07 -17.91 35.54
N GLY A 77 -15.67 -16.77 35.87
CA GLY A 77 -16.97 -16.73 36.52
C GLY A 77 -18.07 -17.14 35.53
N ASP A 78 -18.92 -18.09 35.92
CA ASP A 78 -20.12 -18.50 35.16
C ASP A 78 -21.42 -17.91 35.74
N GLY A 79 -21.29 -16.97 36.70
CA GLY A 79 -22.40 -16.38 37.44
C GLY A 79 -22.75 -17.08 38.76
N THR A 80 -22.27 -18.32 38.96
CA THR A 80 -22.46 -19.08 40.21
C THR A 80 -21.11 -19.50 40.82
N ASN A 81 -20.16 -19.94 39.98
CA ASN A 81 -18.87 -20.49 40.36
C ASN A 81 -17.73 -19.88 39.53
N PHE A 82 -16.49 -20.18 39.93
CA PHE A 82 -15.31 -20.04 39.09
C PHE A 82 -14.94 -21.39 38.50
N VAL A 83 -14.97 -21.51 37.17
CA VAL A 83 -14.74 -22.76 36.43
C VAL A 83 -13.52 -22.66 35.51
N SER A 84 -12.91 -23.80 35.18
CA SER A 84 -11.83 -23.90 34.20
C SER A 84 -12.38 -23.70 32.79
N ALA A 85 -11.94 -22.65 32.09
CA ALA A 85 -12.37 -22.38 30.72
C ALA A 85 -11.28 -21.72 29.89
N THR A 86 -11.36 -21.86 28.58
CA THR A 86 -10.48 -21.15 27.65
C THR A 86 -10.81 -19.65 27.67
N LEU A 87 -9.80 -18.83 27.38
CA LEU A 87 -10.01 -17.43 27.04
C LEU A 87 -10.54 -17.36 25.60
N ALA A 88 -11.75 -16.87 25.42
CA ALA A 88 -12.38 -16.66 24.13
C ALA A 88 -11.96 -15.31 23.54
N GLY A 89 -11.99 -15.17 22.21
CA GLY A 89 -11.67 -13.91 21.55
C GLY A 89 -12.58 -12.75 21.98
N SER A 90 -13.84 -13.03 22.34
CA SER A 90 -14.79 -12.05 22.87
C SER A 90 -14.42 -11.49 24.25
N ASP A 91 -13.56 -12.19 24.99
CA ASP A 91 -13.11 -11.75 26.32
C ASP A 91 -12.01 -10.71 26.24
N VAL A 92 -11.40 -10.57 25.06
CA VAL A 92 -10.35 -9.62 24.78
C VAL A 92 -10.95 -8.49 23.96
N THR A 93 -10.80 -7.25 24.42
CA THR A 93 -11.12 -6.11 23.57
C THR A 93 -10.10 -6.04 22.44
N GLY A 94 -10.50 -6.51 21.26
CA GLY A 94 -9.68 -6.42 20.05
C GLY A 94 -9.35 -4.98 19.69
N ALA A 95 -8.24 -4.80 18.99
CA ALA A 95 -7.74 -3.54 18.49
C ALA A 95 -7.66 -3.56 16.97
N ALA A 96 -7.69 -2.37 16.37
CA ALA A 96 -7.73 -2.24 14.93
C ALA A 96 -6.37 -2.55 14.28
N LEU A 97 -6.41 -3.33 13.21
CA LEU A 97 -5.45 -3.25 12.11
C LEU A 97 -5.96 -2.16 11.17
N THR A 98 -5.28 -1.02 11.16
CA THR A 98 -5.63 0.08 10.25
C THR A 98 -4.66 0.11 9.07
N LYS A 99 -5.05 0.84 8.04
CA LYS A 99 -4.20 1.11 6.89
C LYS A 99 -4.17 2.60 6.61
N THR A 100 -3.10 3.03 5.98
CA THR A 100 -3.02 4.33 5.33
C THR A 100 -2.68 4.07 3.86
N ASP A 101 -3.62 4.40 2.98
CA ASP A 101 -3.38 4.35 1.54
C ASP A 101 -2.48 5.52 1.13
N ASP A 102 -1.72 5.33 0.05
CA ASP A 102 -1.01 6.40 -0.65
C ASP A 102 -1.83 6.86 -1.86
N THR A 103 -1.44 7.97 -2.50
CA THR A 103 -2.07 8.44 -3.75
C THR A 103 -2.05 7.38 -4.87
N ASN A 104 -1.05 6.51 -4.87
CA ASN A 104 -0.84 5.54 -5.96
C ASN A 104 -1.28 4.11 -5.62
N VAL A 105 -1.56 3.81 -4.35
CA VAL A 105 -1.82 2.43 -3.89
C VAL A 105 -2.94 2.41 -2.86
N THR A 106 -3.98 1.64 -3.16
CA THR A 106 -5.09 1.35 -2.24
C THR A 106 -5.02 -0.10 -1.77
N LEU A 107 -4.97 -0.35 -0.47
CA LEU A 107 -5.02 -1.69 0.11
C LEU A 107 -6.43 -2.00 0.62
N THR A 108 -7.09 -3.08 0.24
CA THR A 108 -8.40 -3.44 0.85
C THR A 108 -8.20 -4.40 2.01
N LEU A 109 -8.61 -4.00 3.22
CA LEU A 109 -8.67 -4.91 4.37
C LEU A 109 -10.03 -5.61 4.40
N GLY A 110 -10.05 -6.94 4.26
CA GLY A 110 -11.26 -7.75 4.38
C GLY A 110 -11.58 -8.15 5.84
N GLY A 111 -12.75 -8.76 6.06
CA GLY A 111 -13.17 -9.26 7.37
C GLY A 111 -13.48 -8.13 8.37
N THR A 112 -13.05 -8.29 9.62
CA THR A 112 -13.28 -7.32 10.73
C THR A 112 -11.96 -6.70 11.21
N PRO A 113 -11.30 -5.85 10.41
CA PRO A 113 -9.98 -5.31 10.74
C PRO A 113 -9.99 -4.46 12.02
N THR A 114 -11.13 -3.94 12.46
CA THR A 114 -11.26 -3.12 13.67
C THR A 114 -11.01 -3.87 14.98
N THR A 115 -11.02 -5.21 14.97
CA THR A 115 -10.78 -6.06 16.15
C THR A 115 -9.77 -7.19 15.88
N ALA A 116 -8.97 -7.07 14.81
CA ALA A 116 -8.11 -8.14 14.33
C ALA A 116 -6.84 -8.38 15.19
N LEU A 117 -6.45 -7.42 16.03
CA LEU A 117 -5.21 -7.47 16.82
C LEU A 117 -5.47 -7.38 18.32
N LEU A 118 -4.50 -7.80 19.15
CA LEU A 118 -4.52 -7.51 20.59
C LEU A 118 -4.16 -6.05 20.90
N ARG A 119 -3.30 -5.44 20.07
CA ARG A 119 -2.88 -4.03 20.18
C ARG A 119 -2.95 -3.37 18.81
N ALA A 120 -3.35 -2.11 18.76
CA ALA A 120 -3.52 -1.40 17.51
C ALA A 120 -2.21 -1.34 16.73
N SER A 121 -2.29 -1.56 15.43
CA SER A 121 -1.15 -1.43 14.51
C SER A 121 -1.66 -0.93 13.17
N SER A 122 -0.79 -0.27 12.42
CA SER A 122 -1.10 0.25 11.09
C SER A 122 -0.16 -0.32 10.05
N ILE A 123 -0.67 -0.59 8.87
CA ILE A 123 0.15 -0.81 7.68
C ILE A 123 0.23 0.50 6.91
N THR A 124 1.45 0.97 6.65
CA THR A 124 1.72 2.03 5.69
C THR A 124 2.21 1.39 4.41
N VAL A 125 1.44 1.53 3.34
CA VAL A 125 1.82 1.01 2.02
C VAL A 125 2.22 2.18 1.15
N GLY A 126 3.50 2.26 0.84
CA GLY A 126 4.03 3.18 -0.15
C GLY A 126 4.83 2.39 -1.17
N TRP A 127 4.94 2.96 -2.37
CA TRP A 127 5.83 2.41 -3.37
C TRP A 127 6.84 3.48 -3.78
N SER A 128 8.14 3.17 -3.59
CA SER A 128 9.24 4.02 -4.00
C SER A 128 9.80 3.57 -5.37
N GLY A 129 9.94 4.48 -6.33
CA GLY A 129 10.61 4.22 -7.63
C GLY A 129 9.66 4.18 -8.84
N GLN A 130 10.03 3.45 -9.91
CA GLN A 130 9.21 3.25 -11.15
C GLN A 130 8.54 1.87 -11.27
N LEU A 131 7.30 1.83 -11.77
CA LEU A 131 6.50 0.62 -11.79
C LEU A 131 6.99 -0.20 -12.98
N ALA A 132 7.36 -1.44 -12.73
CA ALA A 132 7.80 -2.32 -13.80
C ALA A 132 6.70 -2.48 -14.87
N ALA A 133 7.10 -2.59 -16.13
CA ALA A 133 6.17 -2.69 -17.25
C ALA A 133 5.18 -3.85 -17.11
N GLY A 134 5.64 -5.01 -16.62
CA GLY A 134 4.81 -6.18 -16.37
C GLY A 134 3.71 -5.99 -15.30
N ARG A 135 3.69 -4.85 -14.60
CA ARG A 135 2.64 -4.47 -13.64
C ARG A 135 1.80 -3.28 -14.12
N GLY A 136 1.83 -2.99 -15.43
CA GLY A 136 1.11 -1.85 -16.03
C GLY A 136 1.84 -0.51 -15.90
N GLY A 137 3.06 -0.51 -15.36
CA GLY A 137 3.92 0.67 -15.39
C GLY A 137 4.61 0.87 -16.73
N THR A 138 5.49 1.86 -16.80
CA THR A 138 6.32 2.13 -17.98
C THR A 138 7.72 1.52 -17.86
N GLY A 139 8.12 1.10 -16.65
CA GLY A 139 9.49 0.71 -16.36
C GLY A 139 10.53 1.81 -16.62
N SER A 140 10.13 3.06 -16.90
CA SER A 140 10.99 4.22 -17.23
C SER A 140 10.56 5.50 -16.49
N ALA A 141 11.50 6.21 -15.84
CA ALA A 141 11.22 7.46 -15.10
C ALA A 141 11.01 8.64 -16.05
N PHE A 142 11.40 8.47 -17.31
CA PHE A 142 11.44 9.52 -18.32
C PHE A 142 10.33 9.39 -19.37
N PHE A 143 9.43 8.40 -19.23
CA PHE A 143 8.24 8.34 -20.05
C PHE A 143 7.12 9.13 -19.39
N ALA A 144 6.96 10.39 -19.81
CA ALA A 144 5.88 11.28 -19.38
C ALA A 144 4.96 11.59 -20.57
N VAL A 145 3.67 11.35 -20.42
CA VAL A 145 2.65 11.78 -21.39
C VAL A 145 1.88 12.93 -20.74
N SER A 146 2.12 14.16 -21.19
CA SER A 146 1.40 15.36 -20.72
C SER A 146 0.39 15.86 -21.74
N GLY A 147 -0.83 16.19 -21.30
CA GLY A 147 -1.86 16.80 -22.13
C GLY A 147 -3.13 17.13 -21.32
N PRO A 148 -4.06 17.94 -21.85
CA PRO A 148 -5.30 18.28 -21.14
C PRO A 148 -6.10 17.02 -20.77
N ALA A 149 -6.47 16.87 -19.51
CA ALA A 149 -7.20 15.71 -18.98
C ALA A 149 -8.65 15.58 -19.50
N THR A 150 -9.11 16.55 -20.30
CA THR A 150 -10.50 16.68 -20.73
C THR A 150 -10.82 15.93 -22.02
N THR A 151 -9.84 15.32 -22.69
CA THR A 151 -10.07 14.51 -23.91
C THR A 151 -9.13 13.31 -23.99
N VAL A 152 -9.66 12.17 -24.43
CA VAL A 152 -8.89 10.95 -24.70
C VAL A 152 -7.90 11.21 -25.83
N LYS A 153 -6.64 10.78 -25.65
CA LYS A 153 -5.62 10.77 -26.70
C LYS A 153 -5.17 9.34 -26.94
N THR A 154 -5.26 8.88 -28.17
CA THR A 154 -4.79 7.56 -28.57
C THR A 154 -3.41 7.68 -29.18
N PHE A 155 -2.41 7.09 -28.54
CA PHE A 155 -1.06 6.90 -29.09
C PHE A 155 -0.93 5.44 -29.49
N THR A 156 -1.04 5.14 -30.78
CA THR A 156 -0.90 3.76 -31.28
C THR A 156 0.58 3.46 -31.49
N PHE A 157 1.12 2.56 -30.67
CA PHE A 157 2.43 1.94 -30.89
C PHE A 157 2.25 0.71 -31.81
N PRO A 158 3.28 0.28 -32.54
CA PRO A 158 3.21 -0.96 -33.32
C PRO A 158 2.97 -2.16 -32.40
N ASP A 159 2.24 -3.15 -32.92
CA ASP A 159 1.79 -4.34 -32.18
C ASP A 159 2.93 -5.35 -31.90
N SER A 160 4.13 -5.08 -32.42
CA SER A 160 5.35 -5.84 -32.20
C SER A 160 6.41 -4.97 -31.53
N ASN A 161 7.37 -5.62 -30.85
CA ASN A 161 8.49 -4.92 -30.22
C ASN A 161 9.22 -4.07 -31.27
N ALA A 162 9.07 -2.75 -31.17
CA ALA A 162 9.74 -1.80 -32.03
C ALA A 162 10.36 -0.70 -31.19
N THR A 163 11.57 -0.30 -31.58
CA THR A 163 12.14 0.95 -31.09
C THR A 163 11.45 2.09 -31.83
N ILE A 164 10.68 2.94 -31.13
CA ILE A 164 10.18 4.19 -31.69
C ILE A 164 11.37 5.14 -31.80
N LEU A 165 12.05 5.06 -32.94
CA LEU A 165 13.28 5.79 -33.19
C LEU A 165 12.94 7.18 -33.73
N TYR A 166 13.37 8.22 -33.03
CA TYR A 166 14.00 9.36 -33.70
C TYR A 166 15.48 9.47 -33.28
N SER A 167 16.21 8.37 -33.30
CA SER A 167 17.69 8.39 -33.38
C SER A 167 18.19 7.83 -34.72
N GLY A 168 17.89 8.52 -35.81
CA GLY A 168 18.64 8.39 -37.07
C GLY A 168 18.17 7.36 -38.11
N GLY A 169 16.97 6.78 -37.99
CA GLY A 169 16.38 5.91 -39.03
C GLY A 169 15.50 6.66 -40.05
N PRO A 170 15.21 6.08 -41.23
CA PRO A 170 14.28 6.66 -42.20
C PRO A 170 12.87 6.86 -41.61
N LEU A 171 12.17 7.92 -42.04
CA LEU A 171 10.79 8.25 -41.65
C LEU A 171 9.72 7.22 -42.11
N GLY A 172 10.11 6.19 -42.87
CA GLY A 172 9.20 5.24 -43.49
C GLY A 172 8.49 5.82 -44.73
N THR A 173 7.23 5.43 -44.95
CA THR A 173 6.35 5.91 -46.05
C THR A 173 5.20 6.76 -45.50
N PRO A 174 5.46 7.94 -44.91
CA PRO A 174 4.40 8.78 -44.38
C PRO A 174 3.48 9.26 -45.51
N SER A 175 2.16 9.24 -45.29
CA SER A 175 1.18 9.75 -46.26
C SER A 175 1.20 11.28 -46.40
N SER A 176 1.88 11.98 -45.48
CA SER A 176 2.17 13.42 -45.54
C SER A 176 3.33 13.78 -44.60
N GLY A 177 4.12 14.80 -44.95
CA GLY A 177 5.19 15.32 -44.09
C GLY A 177 5.66 16.69 -44.56
N THR A 178 5.61 17.68 -43.66
CA THR A 178 6.14 19.02 -43.94
C THR A 178 7.51 19.15 -43.27
N LEU A 179 8.58 18.89 -44.03
CA LEU A 179 9.94 19.04 -43.52
C LEU A 179 10.38 20.50 -43.65
N THR A 180 10.53 21.18 -42.51
CA THR A 180 11.10 22.54 -42.44
C THR A 180 12.48 22.43 -41.80
N ASN A 181 13.48 23.16 -42.31
CA ASN A 181 14.86 23.19 -41.77
C ASN A 181 15.64 21.85 -41.80
N ALA A 182 15.30 20.91 -42.69
CA ALA A 182 16.11 19.70 -42.88
C ALA A 182 17.44 20.05 -43.60
N THR A 183 18.50 20.29 -42.83
CA THR A 183 19.87 20.38 -43.36
C THR A 183 20.35 18.98 -43.75
N ASP A 184 21.24 18.89 -44.75
CA ASP A 184 21.83 17.63 -45.20
C ASP A 184 20.87 16.60 -45.82
N LEU A 185 19.68 17.01 -46.26
CA LEU A 185 18.84 16.17 -47.12
C LEU A 185 19.65 15.81 -48.37
N PRO A 186 19.92 14.53 -48.67
CA PRO A 186 20.67 14.14 -49.85
C PRO A 186 19.82 14.37 -51.10
N ILE A 187 19.71 15.62 -51.56
CA ILE A 187 18.97 16.00 -52.77
C ILE A 187 19.63 15.40 -54.03
N VAL A 188 20.91 15.01 -53.93
CA VAL A 188 21.69 14.43 -55.03
C VAL A 188 21.64 12.90 -55.05
N ALA A 189 21.32 12.24 -53.93
CA ALA A 189 21.36 10.77 -53.82
C ALA A 189 20.06 10.12 -53.32
N GLY A 190 19.13 10.88 -52.73
CA GLY A 190 17.94 10.38 -52.05
C GLY A 190 16.60 10.91 -52.56
N THR A 191 16.59 11.89 -53.46
CA THR A 191 15.36 12.39 -54.09
C THR A 191 15.32 12.02 -55.58
N THR A 192 14.33 11.25 -56.00
CA THR A 192 14.04 11.00 -57.43
C THR A 192 13.00 12.00 -57.94
N GLY A 193 13.14 12.50 -59.18
CA GLY A 193 12.16 13.38 -59.84
C GLY A 193 12.69 14.76 -60.24
N THR A 194 11.83 15.59 -60.81
CA THR A 194 12.13 16.98 -61.21
C THR A 194 11.92 17.95 -60.05
N LEU A 195 12.93 18.73 -59.69
CA LEU A 195 12.70 19.93 -58.87
C LEU A 195 11.92 20.95 -59.72
N THR A 196 10.77 21.38 -59.21
CA THR A 196 9.90 22.31 -59.94
C THR A 196 10.51 23.71 -60.03
N VAL A 197 10.16 24.47 -61.07
CA VAL A 197 10.66 25.85 -61.28
C VAL A 197 10.31 26.78 -60.12
N ALA A 198 9.10 26.63 -59.57
CA ALA A 198 8.66 27.39 -58.40
C ALA A 198 9.54 27.17 -57.14
N ARG A 199 10.37 26.13 -57.13
CA ARG A 199 11.30 25.81 -56.04
C ARG A 199 12.77 26.00 -56.45
N GLY A 200 13.03 26.76 -57.51
CA GLY A 200 14.38 27.04 -58.02
C GLY A 200 14.98 25.91 -58.86
N GLY A 201 14.21 24.87 -59.18
CA GLY A 201 14.61 23.84 -60.13
C GLY A 201 14.49 24.30 -61.57
N THR A 202 14.97 23.48 -62.50
CA THR A 202 14.86 23.73 -63.94
C THR A 202 13.52 23.26 -64.53
N GLY A 203 12.75 22.48 -63.77
CA GLY A 203 11.54 21.83 -64.24
C GLY A 203 11.76 20.70 -65.26
N ALA A 204 13.02 20.35 -65.56
CA ALA A 204 13.40 19.29 -66.50
C ALA A 204 14.29 18.24 -65.82
N THR A 205 14.09 16.96 -66.16
CA THR A 205 14.84 15.83 -65.58
C THR A 205 16.26 15.74 -66.11
N THR A 206 16.45 16.13 -67.38
CA THR A 206 17.75 16.21 -68.04
C THR A 206 17.80 17.45 -68.92
N LEU A 207 19.02 17.96 -69.12
CA LEU A 207 19.29 19.16 -69.89
C LEU A 207 20.29 18.82 -70.99
N THR A 208 20.08 19.32 -72.20
CA THR A 208 21.01 19.13 -73.32
C THR A 208 21.03 20.37 -74.22
N GLY A 209 22.17 20.62 -74.86
CA GLY A 209 22.37 21.74 -75.78
C GLY A 209 22.43 23.11 -75.09
N LEU A 210 22.07 24.16 -75.85
CA LEU A 210 21.88 25.50 -75.33
C LEU A 210 20.48 25.63 -74.74
N LEU A 211 20.38 26.28 -73.58
CA LEU A 211 19.12 26.41 -72.84
C LEU A 211 18.63 27.84 -72.83
N GLN A 212 17.32 28.01 -72.89
CA GLN A 212 16.66 29.29 -72.74
C GLN A 212 15.78 29.28 -71.49
N GLY A 213 15.85 30.38 -70.72
CA GLY A 213 14.92 30.64 -69.64
C GLY A 213 13.51 30.80 -70.18
N ASN A 214 12.52 30.19 -69.52
CA ASN A 214 11.11 30.22 -69.93
C ASN A 214 10.22 30.83 -68.83
N GLY A 215 10.72 31.88 -68.15
CA GLY A 215 10.03 32.52 -67.04
C GLY A 215 9.71 31.54 -65.90
N THR A 216 8.42 31.41 -65.56
CA THR A 216 7.92 30.50 -64.51
C THR A 216 7.73 29.05 -64.99
N SER A 217 7.94 28.78 -66.27
CA SER A 217 7.80 27.46 -66.89
C SER A 217 9.15 26.74 -66.95
N ALA A 218 9.12 25.42 -67.19
CA ALA A 218 10.35 24.62 -67.34
C ALA A 218 11.25 25.21 -68.42
N ILE A 219 12.57 25.22 -68.16
CA ILE A 219 13.54 25.67 -69.16
C ILE A 219 13.48 24.74 -70.37
N THR A 220 13.62 25.32 -71.55
CA THR A 220 13.59 24.57 -72.80
C THR A 220 14.95 24.63 -73.47
N ALA A 221 15.28 23.60 -74.24
CA ALA A 221 16.41 23.70 -75.15
C ALA A 221 16.07 24.71 -76.27
N VAL A 222 17.05 25.51 -76.66
CA VAL A 222 16.96 26.31 -77.89
C VAL A 222 16.96 25.33 -79.07
N THR A 223 15.88 25.32 -79.83
CA THR A 223 15.74 24.47 -81.03
C THR A 223 16.19 25.22 -82.28
N GLY A 224 16.69 24.49 -83.29
CA GLY A 224 17.02 25.08 -84.60
C GLY A 224 18.38 25.77 -84.73
N THR A 225 19.35 25.48 -83.86
CA THR A 225 20.68 26.13 -83.83
C THR A 225 21.79 25.40 -84.61
N ALA A 226 21.47 24.31 -85.29
CA ALA A 226 22.46 23.54 -86.04
C ALA A 226 23.09 24.40 -87.15
N GLY A 227 24.39 24.65 -87.06
CA GLY A 227 25.15 25.48 -88.02
C GLY A 227 25.12 26.99 -87.72
N GLN A 228 24.43 27.44 -86.68
CA GLN A 228 24.50 28.83 -86.21
C GLN A 228 25.68 29.00 -85.24
N ILE A 229 26.39 30.13 -85.33
CA ILE A 229 27.45 30.49 -84.38
C ILE A 229 26.85 31.49 -83.38
N PRO A 230 26.63 31.10 -82.11
CA PRO A 230 26.14 32.03 -81.11
C PRO A 230 27.18 33.14 -80.85
N TYR A 231 26.75 34.38 -80.70
CA TYR A 231 27.63 35.47 -80.29
C TYR A 231 27.04 36.25 -79.11
N PHE A 232 27.93 36.67 -78.19
CA PHE A 232 27.56 37.50 -77.05
C PHE A 232 27.59 38.97 -77.45
N ASN A 233 26.47 39.67 -77.32
CA ASN A 233 26.38 41.11 -77.59
C ASN A 233 26.53 41.98 -76.32
N GLY A 234 26.84 41.34 -75.19
CA GLY A 234 27.01 41.95 -73.87
C GLY A 234 27.39 40.87 -72.84
N THR A 235 27.45 41.25 -71.56
CA THR A 235 27.99 40.40 -70.49
C THR A 235 27.19 39.12 -70.22
N ASN A 236 25.89 39.08 -70.56
CA ASN A 236 24.99 37.97 -70.16
C ASN A 236 23.92 37.60 -71.21
N THR A 237 23.99 38.09 -72.44
CA THR A 237 22.93 37.88 -73.46
C THR A 237 23.47 37.17 -74.69
N LEU A 238 22.86 36.04 -75.04
CA LEU A 238 23.19 35.25 -76.24
C LEU A 238 22.13 35.49 -77.32
N LEU A 239 22.54 35.95 -78.49
CA LEU A 239 21.69 35.98 -79.68
C LEU A 239 22.22 34.98 -80.72
N ALA A 240 21.30 34.38 -81.46
CA ALA A 240 21.58 33.68 -82.70
C ALA A 240 21.02 34.53 -83.84
N THR A 241 21.87 34.88 -84.80
CA THR A 241 21.46 35.44 -86.11
C THR A 241 21.58 34.38 -87.18
#